data_AF-A0A0F8WWH4-F1
#
_entry.id   AF-A0A0F8WWH4-F1
#
_cell.length_a   1.000
_cell.length_b   1.000
_cell.length_c   1.000
_cell.angle_alpha   90.00
_cell.angle_beta   90.00
_cell.angle_gamma   90.00
#
_symmetry.space_group_name_H-M   'P 1'
#
loop_
_entity.id
_entity.type
_entity.pdbx_description
1 polymer ?
#
loop_
_entity_poly.entity_id
_entity_poly.type
_entity_poly.pdbx_seq_one_letter_code
_entity_poly.pdbx_strand_id
1 'polypeptide(L)'
;MVSLTDELPRIVQQCFDMEAPKAQKQFLKGIVKKIKVPGTDKTVPYDSMKRLGIGLAVLDTSHAVSVGAYAFALNELDKHKS
;
A
#
# COMPACT_ATOMS: atom_id res chain seq x y z
N MET A 1 1.19 -16.75 -19.31
CA MET A 1 0.93 -18.20 -19.29
C MET A 1 1.79 -18.73 -18.16
N VAL A 2 1.21 -18.99 -16.99
CA VAL A 2 1.95 -19.56 -15.84
C VAL A 2 2.02 -21.06 -16.09
N SER A 3 3.20 -21.66 -15.95
CA SER A 3 3.38 -23.10 -16.16
C SER A 3 2.64 -23.84 -15.05
N LEU A 4 1.97 -24.95 -15.37
CA LEU A 4 1.23 -25.79 -14.41
C LEU A 4 2.13 -26.45 -13.34
N THR A 5 3.44 -26.20 -13.40
CA THR A 5 4.49 -26.70 -12.50
C THR A 5 5.03 -25.67 -11.51
N ASP A 6 4.63 -24.39 -11.60
CA ASP A 6 5.10 -23.36 -10.69
C ASP A 6 4.34 -23.42 -9.35
N GLU A 7 5.06 -23.43 -8.22
CA GLU A 7 4.44 -23.37 -6.90
C GLU A 7 3.56 -22.12 -6.77
N LEU A 8 2.29 -22.31 -6.42
CA LEU A 8 1.36 -21.20 -6.25
C LEU A 8 1.77 -20.39 -5.01
N PRO A 9 1.89 -19.06 -5.13
CA PRO A 9 2.22 -18.22 -3.99
C PRO A 9 1.09 -18.27 -2.95
N ARG A 10 1.47 -18.31 -1.67
CA ARG A 10 0.52 -18.36 -0.54
C ARG A 10 -0.43 -17.17 -0.46
N ILE A 11 -0.05 -16.04 -1.06
CA ILE A 11 -0.85 -14.81 -1.13
C ILE A 11 -0.94 -14.31 -2.57
N VAL A 12 -2.04 -13.63 -2.89
CA VAL A 12 -2.30 -13.10 -4.25
C VAL A 12 -1.52 -11.82 -4.52
N GLN A 13 -1.24 -11.05 -3.47
CA GLN A 13 -0.56 -9.76 -3.54
C GLN A 13 0.94 -9.94 -3.82
N GLN A 14 1.49 -9.08 -4.68
CA GLN A 14 2.94 -8.99 -4.87
C GLN A 14 3.56 -8.20 -3.70
N CYS A 15 4.57 -8.76 -3.06
CA CYS A 15 5.31 -8.09 -2.00
C CYS A 15 6.56 -7.40 -2.56
N PHE A 16 6.78 -6.16 -2.14
CA PHE A 16 7.94 -5.36 -2.52
C PHE A 16 8.72 -4.95 -1.28
N ASP A 17 10.02 -5.17 -1.30
CA ASP A 17 10.95 -4.63 -0.30
C ASP A 17 11.08 -3.11 -0.51
N MET A 18 10.73 -2.32 0.51
CA MET A 18 10.79 -0.86 0.47
C MET A 18 12.19 -0.31 0.67
N GLU A 19 13.14 -1.12 1.16
CA GLU A 19 14.56 -0.75 1.30
C GLU A 19 15.31 -0.87 -0.02
N ALA A 20 14.77 -1.64 -0.97
CA ALA A 20 15.34 -1.79 -2.30
C ALA A 20 14.79 -0.70 -3.25
N PRO A 21 15.59 0.30 -3.69
CA PRO A 21 15.07 1.46 -4.43
C PRO A 21 14.37 1.10 -5.75
N LYS A 22 14.80 0.00 -6.40
CA LYS A 22 14.15 -0.50 -7.62
C LYS A 22 12.76 -1.08 -7.32
N ALA A 23 12.63 -1.86 -6.24
CA ALA A 23 11.36 -2.45 -5.83
C ALA A 23 10.39 -1.37 -5.31
N GLN A 24 10.88 -0.41 -4.54
CA GLN A 24 10.11 0.77 -4.12
C GLN A 24 9.56 1.55 -5.33
N LYS A 25 10.41 1.84 -6.35
CA LYS A 25 9.96 2.52 -7.57
C LYS A 25 8.89 1.73 -8.32
N GLN A 26 9.02 0.40 -8.41
CA GLN A 26 8.01 -0.45 -9.04
C GLN A 26 6.70 -0.45 -8.25
N PHE A 27 6.77 -0.53 -6.92
CA PHE A 27 5.62 -0.44 -6.04
C PHE A 27 4.90 0.91 -6.18
N LEU A 28 5.61 2.03 -6.23
CA LEU A 28 4.98 3.34 -6.37
C LEU A 28 4.36 3.53 -7.76
N LYS A 29 4.99 2.99 -8.82
CA LYS A 29 4.50 3.13 -10.19
C LYS A 29 3.22 2.33 -10.46
N GLY A 30 3.14 1.09 -9.97
CA GLY A 30 2.01 0.19 -10.22
C GLY A 30 1.82 -0.19 -11.69
N ILE A 31 0.64 -0.75 -12.00
CA ILE A 31 0.20 -1.07 -13.38
C ILE A 31 -1.12 -0.33 -13.63
N VAL A 32 -1.03 0.99 -13.75
CA VAL A 32 -2.18 1.86 -14.00
C VAL A 32 -2.56 1.82 -15.48
N LYS A 33 -3.82 1.51 -15.75
CA LYS A 33 -4.44 1.51 -17.08
C LYS A 33 -5.68 2.40 -17.07
N LYS A 34 -6.04 2.96 -18.22
CA LYS A 34 -7.33 3.65 -18.38
C LYS A 34 -8.39 2.64 -18.81
N ILE A 35 -9.52 2.61 -18.12
CA ILE A 35 -10.66 1.76 -18.45
C ILE A 35 -11.83 2.66 -18.88
N LYS A 36 -12.51 2.28 -19.97
CA LYS A 36 -13.73 2.96 -20.44
C LYS A 36 -14.91 2.57 -19.55
N VAL A 37 -15.67 3.56 -19.08
CA VAL A 37 -16.89 3.30 -18.31
C VAL A 37 -17.98 2.84 -19.28
N PRO A 38 -18.59 1.65 -19.08
CA PRO A 38 -19.61 1.12 -19.97
C PRO A 38 -20.76 2.12 -20.20
N GLY A 39 -21.19 2.27 -21.45
CA GLY A 39 -22.29 3.17 -21.82
C GLY A 39 -21.96 4.67 -21.82
N THR A 40 -20.69 5.05 -21.63
CA THR A 40 -20.27 6.47 -21.66
C THR A 40 -18.92 6.64 -22.36
N ASP A 41 -18.54 7.88 -22.68
CA ASP A 41 -17.20 8.21 -23.19
C ASP A 41 -16.19 8.56 -22.09
N LYS A 42 -16.55 8.37 -20.82
CA LYS A 42 -15.66 8.62 -19.69
C LYS A 42 -14.64 7.48 -19.55
N THR A 43 -13.44 7.83 -19.13
CA THR A 43 -12.40 6.86 -18.75
C THR A 43 -11.94 7.09 -17.33
N VAL A 44 -11.67 6.01 -16.60
CA VAL A 44 -11.14 6.05 -15.23
C VAL A 44 -9.78 5.35 -15.16
N PRO A 45 -8.82 5.88 -14.38
CA PRO A 45 -7.59 5.16 -14.08
C PRO A 45 -7.89 3.97 -13.17
N TYR A 46 -7.27 2.82 -13.45
CA TYR A 46 -7.36 1.61 -12.65
C TYR A 46 -5.97 0.97 -12.56
N ASP A 47 -5.49 0.76 -11.34
CA ASP A 47 -4.28 0.01 -11.08
C ASP A 47 -4.60 -1.48 -10.90
N SER A 48 -4.15 -2.32 -11.83
CA SER A 48 -4.44 -3.76 -11.79
C SER A 48 -3.49 -4.55 -10.88
N MET A 49 -2.44 -3.93 -10.34
CA MET A 49 -1.42 -4.62 -9.55
C MET A 49 -1.77 -4.56 -8.05
N LYS A 50 -2.32 -5.66 -7.53
CA LYS A 50 -2.50 -5.86 -6.08
C LYS A 50 -1.13 -6.10 -5.43
N ARG A 51 -0.72 -5.22 -4.50
CA ARG A 51 0.62 -5.25 -3.92
C ARG A 51 0.69 -4.75 -2.48
N LEU A 52 1.72 -5.20 -1.77
CA LEU A 52 2.07 -4.81 -0.41
C LEU A 52 3.54 -4.38 -0.36
N GLY A 53 3.83 -3.35 0.43
CA GLY A 53 5.19 -2.94 0.74
C GLY A 53 5.61 -3.52 2.07
N ILE A 54 6.82 -4.08 2.15
CA ILE A 54 7.46 -4.53 3.38
C ILE A 54 8.64 -3.60 3.61
N GLY A 55 8.65 -2.91 4.74
CA GLY A 55 9.74 -2.00 5.12
C GLY A 55 10.22 -2.30 6.53
N LEU A 56 11.40 -1.78 6.86
CA LEU A 56 11.94 -1.87 8.21
C LEU A 56 11.39 -0.75 9.08
N ALA A 57 11.21 -1.05 10.36
CA ALA A 57 10.89 -0.01 11.33
C ALA A 57 12.10 0.91 11.49
N VAL A 58 11.90 2.21 11.22
CA VAL A 58 12.94 3.23 11.37
C VAL A 58 12.97 3.80 12.80
N LEU A 59 11.83 3.77 13.49
CA LEU A 59 11.70 4.24 14.86
C LEU A 59 11.83 3.09 15.85
N ASP A 60 12.56 3.31 16.93
CA ASP A 60 12.57 2.41 18.08
C ASP A 60 11.16 2.29 18.68
N THR A 61 10.87 1.11 19.22
CA THR A 61 9.54 0.76 19.75
C THR A 61 9.03 1.78 20.77
N SER A 62 9.84 2.17 21.75
CA SER A 62 9.43 3.13 22.79
C SER A 62 9.11 4.50 22.22
N HIS A 63 9.85 4.93 21.19
CA HIS A 63 9.60 6.20 20.53
C HIS A 63 8.31 6.15 19.71
N ALA A 64 8.11 5.10 18.91
CA ALA A 64 6.89 4.89 18.15
C ALA A 64 5.63 4.83 19.04
N VAL A 65 5.72 4.15 20.19
CA VAL A 65 4.63 4.08 21.18
C VAL A 65 4.32 5.46 21.76
N SER A 66 5.34 6.21 22.16
CA SER A 66 5.16 7.54 22.78
C SER A 66 4.51 8.52 21.80
N VAL A 67 5.00 8.55 20.54
CA VAL A 67 4.43 9.39 19.48
C VAL A 67 2.99 8.99 19.15
N GLY A 68 2.72 7.69 19.05
CA GLY A 68 1.37 7.18 18.79
C GLY A 68 0.38 7.52 19.89
N ALA A 69 0.75 7.34 21.16
CA ALA A 69 -0.09 7.67 22.31
C ALA A 69 -0.40 9.17 22.38
N TYR A 70 0.60 10.01 22.13
CA TYR A 70 0.42 11.46 22.08
C TYR A 70 -0.52 11.90 20.96
N ALA A 71 -0.29 11.43 19.74
CA ALA A 71 -1.15 11.75 18.60
C ALA A 71 -2.60 11.28 18.81
N PHE A 72 -2.77 10.09 19.40
CA PHE A 72 -4.09 9.58 19.77
C PHE A 72 -4.79 10.49 20.77
N ALA A 73 -4.12 10.89 21.86
CA ALA A 73 -4.70 11.75 22.88
C ALA A 73 -5.14 13.12 22.33
N LEU A 74 -4.33 13.75 21.47
CA LEU A 74 -4.71 15.00 20.80
C LEU A 74 -5.96 14.82 19.94
N ASN A 75 -6.03 13.75 19.15
CA ASN A 75 -7.18 13.45 18.30
C ASN A 75 -8.46 13.21 19.12
N GLU A 76 -8.36 12.60 20.30
CA GLU A 76 -9.52 12.48 21.21
C GLU A 76 -9.95 13.83 21.76
N LEU A 77 -9.02 14.71 22.16
CA LEU A 77 -9.36 16.05 22.63
C LEU A 77 -10.06 16.89 21.55
N ASP A 78 -9.61 16.79 20.30
CA ASP A 78 -10.23 17.50 19.18
C ASP A 78 -11.67 17.03 18.91
N LYS A 79 -11.98 15.74 19.10
CA LYS A 79 -13.36 15.22 19.00
C LYS A 79 -14.28 15.78 20.09
N HIS A 80 -13.73 16.16 21.24
CA HIS A 80 -14.49 16.69 22.38
C HIS A 80 -14.60 18.22 22.38
N LYS A 81 -13.90 18.92 21.46
CA LYS A 81 -14.19 20.33 21.14
C LYS A 81 -15.42 20.39 20.22
N SER A 82 -16.60 20.39 20.83
CA SER A 82 -17.86 20.85 20.24
C SER A 82 -18.41 22.04 20.99
#